data_AF-A0A7C1AXH4-F1
#
_entry.id   AF-A0A7C1AXH4-F1
#
_cell.length_a   1.000
_cell.length_b   1.000
_cell.length_c   1.000
_cell.angle_alpha   90.00
_cell.angle_beta   90.00
_cell.angle_gamma   90.00
#
_symmetry.space_group_name_H-M   'P 1'
#
loop_
_entity.id
_entity.type
_entity.pdbx_description
1 polymer ?
#
loop_
_entity_poly.entity_id
_entity_poly.type
_entity_poly.pdbx_seq_one_letter_code
_entity_poly.pdbx_strand_id
1 'polypeptide(L)'
;MNIKPTLKFVPSPARKGIGSIPHSLFPIPQIKRHLKIILLILPLLTLFLSCSPTGVKEKVIVLAFDGMDPRIVQSMFEDGKLQNFKKVAEMGGFKYLWSSIPPQSPVAWSNFITGQNPGGHAIFDFIHRDPKTYMPYLSMSETLPPTTTIKPGSYVFPLSGGQVLLKREGKA
;
A
#
# COMPACT_ATOMS: atom_id res chain seq x y z
N MET A 1 2.92 5.45 58.16
CA MET A 1 1.81 5.21 59.12
C MET A 1 0.53 5.71 58.44
N ASN A 2 -0.32 4.87 57.85
CA ASN A 2 -1.42 4.12 58.49
C ASN A 2 -2.41 5.11 59.18
N ILE A 3 -3.74 5.20 59.00
CA ILE A 3 -4.82 4.30 58.54
C ILE A 3 -6.10 5.15 58.25
N LYS A 4 -6.83 4.75 57.21
CA LYS A 4 -8.30 4.78 56.89
C LYS A 4 -9.25 5.95 57.24
N PRO A 5 -10.33 6.11 56.42
CA PRO A 5 -11.42 7.07 56.60
C PRO A 5 -12.56 6.54 57.50
N THR A 6 -13.28 7.47 58.13
CA THR A 6 -14.44 7.21 59.00
C THR A 6 -15.74 7.61 58.29
N LEU A 7 -16.63 6.64 58.06
CA LEU A 7 -18.01 6.83 57.59
C LEU A 7 -18.83 7.64 58.60
N LYS A 8 -19.66 8.57 58.12
CA LYS A 8 -20.81 9.11 58.86
C LYS A 8 -22.10 8.58 58.25
N PHE A 9 -23.02 8.23 59.14
CA PHE A 9 -24.32 7.60 58.89
C PHE A 9 -25.41 8.50 59.53
N VAL A 10 -26.67 8.27 59.13
CA VAL A 10 -27.95 8.64 59.82
C VAL A 10 -28.59 10.01 59.40
N PRO A 11 -29.94 10.20 59.36
CA PRO A 11 -31.10 9.28 59.33
C PRO A 11 -32.12 9.51 58.18
N SER A 12 -33.05 8.55 58.02
CA SER A 12 -34.33 8.65 57.30
C SER A 12 -35.47 9.14 58.21
N PRO A 13 -36.49 9.83 57.66
CA PRO A 13 -37.88 9.33 57.79
C PRO A 13 -38.73 9.67 56.53
N ALA A 14 -39.95 9.20 56.23
CA ALA A 14 -40.90 8.29 56.86
C ALA A 14 -41.79 7.67 55.77
N ARG A 15 -42.37 6.51 56.10
CA ARG A 15 -43.41 5.78 55.36
C ARG A 15 -44.72 6.57 55.22
N LYS A 16 -45.30 6.54 54.02
CA LYS A 16 -46.76 6.33 53.78
C LYS A 16 -46.83 5.03 52.97
N GLY A 17 -47.54 3.98 53.34
CA GLY A 17 -48.94 3.95 53.73
C GLY A 17 -49.73 3.21 52.63
N ILE A 18 -49.55 1.88 52.59
CA ILE A 18 -50.54 0.82 52.31
C ILE A 18 -51.47 0.98 51.09
N GLY A 19 -51.18 0.19 50.04
CA GLY A 19 -52.14 -0.31 49.06
C GLY A 19 -51.94 -1.82 48.90
N SER A 20 -53.01 -2.57 49.06
CA SER A 20 -53.13 -4.04 49.15
C SER A 20 -52.60 -4.84 47.95
N ILE A 21 -51.91 -5.95 48.24
CA ILE A 21 -51.54 -6.99 47.27
C ILE A 21 -52.68 -8.03 47.21
N PRO A 22 -53.17 -8.39 46.01
CA PRO A 22 -53.63 -9.74 45.75
C PRO A 22 -52.53 -10.56 45.08
N HIS A 23 -52.21 -11.70 45.69
CA HIS A 23 -51.37 -12.75 45.13
C HIS A 23 -52.11 -13.46 43.97
N SER A 24 -51.32 -13.97 43.02
CA SER A 24 -51.66 -14.85 41.88
C SER A 24 -51.85 -14.10 40.55
N LEU A 25 -51.23 -14.45 39.42
CA LEU A 25 -50.37 -15.55 39.00
C LEU A 25 -49.23 -14.96 38.13
N PHE A 26 -48.01 -15.49 38.24
CA PHE A 26 -47.01 -15.37 37.19
C PHE A 26 -47.45 -16.13 35.92
N PRO A 27 -47.24 -15.55 34.72
CA PRO A 27 -46.69 -16.35 33.64
C PRO A 27 -45.40 -15.69 33.10
N ILE A 28 -44.26 -16.30 33.43
CA ILE A 28 -43.00 -16.21 32.66
C ILE A 28 -43.16 -17.21 31.48
N PRO A 29 -42.68 -16.97 30.24
CA PRO A 29 -42.14 -15.73 29.67
C PRO A 29 -42.47 -15.46 28.17
N GLN A 30 -42.36 -14.19 27.76
CA GLN A 30 -42.19 -13.73 26.37
C GLN A 30 -40.86 -14.21 25.71
N ILE A 31 -39.97 -14.89 26.45
CA ILE A 31 -38.64 -15.35 26.01
C ILE A 31 -38.72 -16.32 24.83
N LYS A 32 -39.73 -17.21 24.77
CA LYS A 32 -39.87 -18.17 23.65
C LYS A 32 -40.14 -17.46 22.31
N ARG A 33 -40.78 -16.28 22.34
CA ARG A 33 -41.11 -15.50 21.13
C ARG A 33 -39.86 -14.80 20.57
N HIS A 34 -39.02 -14.25 21.44
CA HIS A 34 -37.75 -13.65 21.05
C HIS A 34 -36.73 -14.69 20.59
N LEU A 35 -36.71 -15.90 21.19
CA LEU A 35 -35.83 -16.98 20.76
C LEU A 35 -36.09 -17.40 19.29
N LYS A 36 -37.36 -17.49 18.89
CA LYS A 36 -37.75 -17.82 17.50
C LYS A 36 -37.33 -16.73 16.50
N ILE A 37 -37.47 -15.46 16.88
CA ILE A 37 -37.07 -14.33 16.06
C ILE A 37 -35.54 -14.29 15.92
N ILE A 38 -34.80 -14.52 17.01
CA ILE A 38 -33.34 -14.62 16.97
C ILE A 38 -32.90 -15.81 16.11
N LEU A 39 -33.57 -16.97 16.22
CA LEU A 39 -33.27 -18.15 15.39
C LEU A 39 -33.55 -17.93 13.89
N LEU A 40 -34.45 -17.01 13.53
CA LEU A 40 -34.74 -16.62 12.14
C LEU A 40 -33.82 -15.52 11.61
N ILE A 41 -33.41 -14.57 12.47
CA ILE A 41 -32.55 -13.45 12.07
C ILE A 41 -31.07 -13.86 12.02
N LEU A 42 -30.63 -14.77 12.89
CA LEU A 42 -29.24 -15.23 12.95
C LEU A 42 -28.75 -15.88 11.63
N PRO A 43 -29.49 -16.80 10.97
CA PRO A 43 -29.07 -17.34 9.66
C PRO A 43 -29.16 -16.31 8.53
N LEU A 44 -30.05 -15.32 8.64
CA LEU A 44 -30.17 -14.23 7.66
C LEU A 44 -28.98 -13.27 7.77
N LEU A 45 -28.56 -12.96 9.01
CA LEU A 45 -27.39 -12.14 9.29
C LEU A 45 -26.09 -12.83 8.85
N THR A 46 -25.96 -14.15 9.07
CA THR A 46 -24.79 -14.90 8.56
C THR A 46 -24.76 -15.00 7.03
N LEU A 47 -25.93 -15.01 6.36
CA LEU A 47 -25.98 -14.90 4.89
C LEU A 47 -25.45 -13.56 4.39
N PHE A 48 -25.77 -12.46 5.06
CA PHE A 48 -25.28 -11.12 4.71
C PHE A 48 -23.77 -10.95 4.98
N LEU A 49 -23.20 -11.67 5.96
CA LEU A 49 -21.77 -11.66 6.27
C LEU A 49 -20.94 -12.63 5.40
N SER A 50 -21.58 -13.56 4.68
CA SER A 50 -20.90 -14.60 3.87
C SER A 50 -20.39 -14.09 2.51
N CYS A 51 -20.86 -12.93 2.05
CA CYS A 51 -20.35 -12.32 0.82
C CYS A 51 -19.11 -11.47 1.12
N SER A 52 -17.97 -12.13 1.36
CA SER A 52 -16.68 -11.45 1.17
C SER A 52 -16.38 -11.44 -0.32
N PRO A 53 -16.15 -10.27 -0.96
CA PRO A 53 -15.60 -10.25 -2.29
C PRO A 53 -14.24 -10.95 -2.21
N THR A 54 -14.16 -12.16 -2.76
CA THR A 54 -12.90 -12.80 -3.08
C THR A 54 -12.32 -12.04 -4.26
N GLY A 55 -11.85 -10.83 -3.99
CA GLY A 55 -11.11 -9.99 -4.92
C GLY A 55 -9.77 -10.66 -5.17
N VAL A 56 -9.77 -11.73 -5.96
CA VAL A 56 -8.56 -12.24 -6.58
C VAL A 56 -8.12 -11.14 -7.52
N LYS A 57 -7.26 -10.25 -7.03
CA LYS A 57 -6.62 -9.25 -7.87
C LYS A 57 -5.81 -10.01 -8.91
N GLU A 58 -6.15 -9.84 -10.18
CA GLU A 58 -5.33 -10.36 -11.26
C GLU A 58 -3.91 -9.84 -11.08
N LYS A 59 -2.94 -10.77 -11.10
CA LYS A 59 -1.54 -10.42 -10.98
C LYS A 59 -1.05 -10.02 -12.37
N VAL A 60 -0.61 -8.78 -12.50
CA VAL A 60 -0.01 -8.26 -13.73
C VAL A 60 1.50 -8.22 -13.57
N ILE A 61 2.23 -8.73 -14.56
CA ILE A 61 3.67 -8.57 -14.68
C ILE A 61 3.93 -7.77 -15.94
N VAL A 62 4.70 -6.69 -15.81
CA VAL A 62 5.17 -5.91 -16.96
C VAL A 62 6.68 -6.10 -17.08
N LEU A 63 7.11 -6.58 -18.25
CA LEU A 63 8.52 -6.77 -18.58
C LEU A 63 8.93 -5.70 -19.58
N ALA A 64 10.00 -4.97 -19.28
CA ALA A 64 10.58 -3.97 -20.17
C ALA A 64 12.05 -4.33 -20.42
N PHE A 65 12.43 -4.33 -21.70
CA PHE A 65 13.76 -4.65 -22.17
C PHE A 65 14.43 -3.37 -22.66
N ASP A 66 15.57 -3.01 -22.08
CA ASP A 66 16.30 -1.80 -22.49
C ASP A 66 16.86 -1.96 -23.92
N GLY A 67 16.73 -0.91 -24.73
CA GLY A 67 17.23 -0.89 -26.11
C GLY A 67 16.57 -1.87 -27.09
N MET A 68 15.40 -2.44 -26.77
CA MET A 68 14.74 -3.42 -27.65
C MET A 68 14.04 -2.75 -28.85
N ASP A 69 14.64 -2.82 -30.03
CA ASP A 69 14.06 -2.31 -31.27
C ASP A 69 13.01 -3.30 -31.85
N PRO A 70 11.76 -2.87 -32.09
CA PRO A 70 10.71 -3.75 -32.61
C PRO A 70 11.03 -4.32 -34.01
N ARG A 71 11.85 -3.66 -34.81
CA ARG A 71 12.28 -4.14 -36.13
C ARG A 71 13.22 -5.33 -36.01
N ILE A 72 14.12 -5.30 -35.02
CA ILE A 72 15.02 -6.43 -34.74
C ILE A 72 14.19 -7.62 -34.27
N VAL A 73 13.26 -7.40 -33.33
CA VAL A 73 12.35 -8.45 -32.84
C VAL A 73 11.56 -9.09 -34.00
N GLN A 74 11.03 -8.27 -34.91
CA GLN A 74 10.32 -8.78 -36.09
C GLN A 74 11.21 -9.63 -36.99
N SER A 75 12.43 -9.18 -37.31
CA SER A 75 13.37 -10.00 -38.09
C SER A 75 13.70 -11.33 -37.42
N MET A 76 13.77 -11.35 -36.08
CA MET A 76 14.02 -12.58 -35.32
C MET A 76 12.79 -13.51 -35.27
N PHE A 77 11.58 -13.01 -35.49
CA PHE A 77 10.40 -13.85 -35.69
C PHE A 77 10.47 -14.60 -37.03
N GLU A 78 10.86 -13.89 -38.08
CA GLU A 78 11.02 -14.41 -39.45
C GLU A 78 12.15 -15.45 -39.51
N ASP A 79 13.26 -15.18 -38.83
CA ASP A 79 14.42 -16.08 -38.70
C ASP A 79 14.17 -17.34 -37.83
N GLY A 80 13.00 -17.49 -37.22
CA GLY A 80 12.74 -18.64 -36.34
C GLY A 80 13.35 -18.53 -34.92
N LYS A 81 13.96 -17.41 -34.54
CA LYS A 81 14.78 -17.28 -33.31
C LYS A 81 13.98 -16.95 -32.03
N LEU A 82 12.86 -16.23 -32.14
CA LEU A 82 12.05 -15.79 -30.99
C LEU A 82 10.61 -16.35 -31.00
N GLN A 83 10.46 -17.67 -31.18
CA GLN A 83 9.12 -18.28 -31.36
C GLN A 83 8.20 -18.15 -30.13
N ASN A 84 8.76 -18.15 -28.91
CA ASN A 84 7.95 -17.92 -27.70
C ASN A 84 7.37 -16.49 -27.66
N PHE A 85 8.17 -15.49 -28.03
CA PHE A 85 7.69 -14.11 -28.13
C PHE A 85 6.68 -13.95 -29.26
N LYS A 86 6.91 -14.61 -30.41
CA LYS A 86 5.95 -14.64 -31.53
C LYS A 86 4.59 -15.19 -31.09
N LYS A 87 4.57 -16.31 -30.36
CA LYS A 87 3.34 -16.89 -29.81
C LYS A 87 2.59 -15.91 -28.89
N VAL A 88 3.31 -15.22 -28.00
CA VAL A 88 2.70 -14.22 -27.11
C VAL A 88 2.15 -13.03 -27.90
N ALA A 89 2.87 -12.57 -28.93
CA ALA A 89 2.42 -11.53 -29.84
C ALA A 89 1.15 -11.92 -30.61
N GLU A 90 1.05 -13.17 -31.07
CA GLU A 90 -0.14 -13.70 -31.77
C GLU A 90 -1.36 -13.86 -30.83
N MET A 91 -1.13 -14.15 -29.54
CA MET A 91 -2.20 -14.27 -28.55
C MET A 91 -2.77 -12.92 -28.10
N GLY A 92 -2.00 -11.83 -28.20
CA GLY A 92 -2.41 -10.50 -27.73
C GLY A 92 -2.17 -9.42 -28.77
N GLY A 93 -0.92 -9.05 -28.98
CA GLY A 93 -0.54 -8.14 -30.06
C GLY A 93 0.93 -7.74 -30.03
N PHE A 94 1.40 -7.20 -31.17
CA PHE A 94 2.70 -6.58 -31.31
C PHE A 94 2.53 -5.21 -31.96
N LYS A 95 2.94 -4.15 -31.26
CA LYS A 95 2.77 -2.76 -31.70
C LYS A 95 4.06 -1.98 -31.52
N TYR A 96 4.33 -1.11 -32.49
CA TYR A 96 5.44 -0.18 -32.46
C TYR A 96 5.02 1.01 -31.63
N LEU A 97 5.79 1.30 -30.57
CA LEU A 97 5.55 2.42 -29.68
C LEU A 97 6.71 3.40 -29.79
N TRP A 98 6.40 4.69 -29.63
CA TRP A 98 7.43 5.71 -29.48
C TRP A 98 8.09 5.60 -28.10
N SER A 99 9.40 5.86 -28.08
CA SER A 99 10.14 6.00 -26.83
C SER A 99 9.86 7.36 -26.17
N SER A 100 10.47 7.61 -25.01
CA SER A 100 10.49 8.93 -24.39
C SER A 100 11.21 9.96 -25.28
N ILE A 101 10.95 11.24 -25.03
CA ILE A 101 11.73 12.36 -25.58
C ILE A 101 12.38 13.09 -24.41
N PRO A 102 13.72 13.06 -24.25
CA PRO A 102 14.68 12.34 -25.09
C PRO A 102 14.63 10.80 -24.88
N PRO A 103 15.07 9.99 -25.87
CA PRO A 103 15.04 8.53 -25.80
C PRO A 103 16.22 7.97 -24.99
N GLN A 104 16.31 8.39 -23.73
CA GLN A 104 17.36 7.97 -22.79
C GLN A 104 16.76 7.03 -21.74
N SER A 105 17.49 5.98 -21.34
CA SER A 105 17.02 5.01 -20.33
C SER A 105 16.46 5.67 -19.05
N PRO A 106 17.14 6.62 -18.36
CA PRO A 106 16.62 7.22 -17.13
C PRO A 106 15.29 7.96 -17.34
N VAL A 107 15.09 8.51 -18.53
CA VAL A 107 13.87 9.22 -18.92
C VAL A 107 12.75 8.23 -19.23
N ALA A 108 13.02 7.20 -20.05
CA ALA A 108 12.04 6.18 -20.41
C ALA A 108 11.53 5.39 -19.20
N TRP A 109 12.44 4.98 -18.31
CA TRP A 109 12.06 4.28 -17.08
C TRP A 109 11.26 5.16 -16.13
N SER A 110 11.58 6.46 -16.05
CA SER A 110 10.81 7.39 -15.24
C SER A 110 9.41 7.65 -15.81
N ASN A 111 9.27 7.78 -17.13
CA ASN A 111 7.97 7.84 -17.80
C ASN A 111 7.14 6.60 -17.48
N PHE A 112 7.75 5.42 -17.63
CA PHE A 112 7.08 4.13 -17.41
C PHE A 112 6.60 3.96 -15.97
N ILE A 113 7.44 4.26 -14.97
CA ILE A 113 7.10 4.12 -13.55
C ILE A 113 6.03 5.12 -13.12
N THR A 114 6.09 6.36 -13.62
CA THR A 114 5.21 7.44 -13.13
C THR A 114 3.96 7.67 -13.96
N GLY A 115 3.93 7.16 -15.19
CA GLY A 115 2.91 7.50 -16.18
C GLY A 115 2.98 8.96 -16.65
N GLN A 116 4.07 9.68 -16.34
CA GLN A 116 4.25 11.09 -16.68
C GLN A 116 5.30 11.27 -17.78
N ASN A 117 5.37 12.48 -18.34
CA ASN A 117 6.48 12.87 -19.22
C ASN A 117 7.63 13.50 -18.39
N PRO A 118 8.76 13.88 -19.01
CA PRO A 118 9.90 14.44 -18.29
C PRO A 118 9.60 15.69 -17.45
N GLY A 119 8.62 16.50 -17.86
CA GLY A 119 8.18 17.65 -17.09
C GLY A 119 7.49 17.30 -15.78
N GLY A 120 6.95 16.09 -15.64
CA GLY A 120 6.26 15.63 -14.44
C GLY A 120 7.16 14.92 -13.42
N HIS A 121 8.19 14.21 -13.88
CA HIS A 121 9.10 13.47 -13.00
C HIS A 121 10.51 14.07 -12.89
N ALA A 122 10.77 15.18 -13.59
CA ALA A 122 11.99 15.99 -13.57
C ALA A 122 13.30 15.29 -14.02
N ILE A 123 13.20 14.12 -14.68
CA ILE A 123 14.38 13.42 -15.21
C ILE A 123 14.50 13.71 -16.70
N PHE A 124 15.63 14.28 -17.11
CA PHE A 124 15.84 14.75 -18.49
C PHE A 124 17.04 14.08 -19.17
N ASP A 125 17.96 13.51 -18.39
CA ASP A 125 19.18 12.84 -18.87
C ASP A 125 19.76 12.00 -17.72
N PHE A 126 20.87 11.29 -17.94
CA PHE A 126 21.68 10.64 -16.90
C PHE A 126 22.36 11.65 -15.96
N ILE A 127 22.71 12.81 -16.51
CA ILE A 127 23.43 13.87 -15.80
C ILE A 127 22.61 15.15 -15.83
N HIS A 128 22.37 15.71 -14.64
CA HIS A 128 21.88 17.06 -14.48
C HIS A 128 23.03 17.98 -14.10
N ARG A 129 22.77 19.28 -14.21
CA ARG A 129 23.73 20.30 -13.82
C ARG A 129 23.11 21.23 -12.81
N ASP A 130 23.83 21.51 -11.74
CA ASP A 130 23.45 22.56 -10.82
C ASP A 130 23.49 23.92 -11.57
N PRO A 131 22.39 24.68 -11.61
CA PRO A 131 22.34 25.96 -12.32
C PRO A 131 23.23 27.04 -11.69
N LYS A 132 23.59 26.92 -10.41
CA LYS A 132 24.44 27.88 -9.67
C LYS A 132 25.92 27.55 -9.85
N THR A 133 26.29 26.29 -9.66
CA THR A 133 27.70 25.86 -9.64
C THR A 133 28.19 25.28 -10.95
N TYR A 134 27.27 24.98 -11.88
CA TYR A 134 27.55 24.33 -13.16
C TYR A 134 28.13 22.91 -13.03
N MET A 135 28.16 22.34 -11.83
CA MET A 135 28.70 21.00 -11.60
C MET A 135 27.70 19.93 -12.02
N PRO A 136 28.16 18.86 -12.69
CA PRO A 136 27.32 17.72 -13.05
C PRO A 136 27.00 16.87 -11.82
N TYR A 137 25.78 16.33 -11.78
CA TYR A 137 25.37 15.34 -10.80
C TYR A 137 24.44 14.29 -11.45
N LEU A 138 24.35 13.10 -10.85
CA LEU A 138 23.47 12.04 -11.35
C LEU A 138 22.00 12.43 -11.18
N SER A 139 21.24 12.36 -12.28
CA SER A 139 19.83 12.80 -12.29
C SER A 139 18.91 11.89 -11.49
N MET A 140 19.21 10.59 -11.43
CA MET A 140 18.30 9.57 -10.88
C MET A 140 18.42 9.42 -9.37
N SER A 141 19.66 9.49 -8.86
CA SER A 141 19.94 9.19 -7.47
C SER A 141 21.16 9.92 -6.94
N GLU A 142 21.24 10.01 -5.62
CA GLU A 142 22.38 10.51 -4.90
C GLU A 142 22.71 9.56 -3.74
N THR A 143 23.99 9.20 -3.63
CA THR A 143 24.47 8.34 -2.55
C THR A 143 25.06 9.20 -1.44
N LEU A 144 24.40 9.21 -0.29
CA LEU A 144 24.86 9.88 0.90
C LEU A 144 25.70 8.93 1.77
N PRO A 145 26.83 9.41 2.32
CA PRO A 145 27.63 8.60 3.22
C PRO A 145 26.88 8.28 4.52
N PRO A 146 27.35 7.27 5.27
CA PRO A 146 26.88 6.99 6.63
C PRO A 146 26.87 8.24 7.51
N THR A 147 25.76 8.46 8.21
CA THR A 147 25.58 9.57 9.14
C THR A 147 26.42 9.43 10.41
N THR A 148 26.74 8.19 10.81
CA THR A 148 27.48 7.89 12.04
C THR A 148 28.70 7.08 11.69
N THR A 149 29.88 7.60 12.02
CA THR A 149 31.16 6.94 11.80
C THR A 149 32.04 7.08 13.04
N ILE A 150 32.82 6.04 13.37
CA ILE A 150 33.92 6.12 14.34
C ILE A 150 35.24 6.13 13.56
N LYS A 151 36.18 6.97 13.99
CA LYS A 151 37.50 7.11 13.34
C LYS A 151 38.66 6.82 14.29
N PRO A 152 38.99 5.56 14.58
CA PRO A 152 40.19 5.24 15.36
C PRO A 152 41.42 5.33 14.45
N GLY A 153 42.26 6.35 14.65
CA GLY A 153 43.45 6.58 13.83
C GLY A 153 43.11 6.90 12.37
N SER A 154 43.68 6.15 11.43
CA SER A 154 43.46 6.29 9.97
C SER A 154 42.26 5.50 9.43
N TYR A 155 41.55 4.76 10.28
CA TYR A 155 40.41 3.94 9.87
C TYR A 155 39.08 4.70 10.03
N VAL A 156 38.11 4.39 9.17
CA VAL A 156 36.73 4.92 9.26
C VAL A 156 35.78 3.73 9.31
N PHE A 157 35.12 3.55 10.46
CA PHE A 157 34.12 2.50 10.66
C PHE A 157 32.71 3.13 10.64
N PRO A 158 31.90 2.86 9.60
CA PRO A 158 30.53 3.33 9.57
C PRO A 158 29.66 2.51 10.54
N LEU A 159 28.98 3.20 11.44
CA LEU A 159 28.00 2.61 12.36
C LEU A 159 26.57 2.70 11.82
N SER A 160 26.36 3.46 10.76
CA SER A 160 25.10 3.48 10.01
C SER A 160 25.31 3.10 8.54
N GLY A 161 24.23 2.72 7.87
CA GLY A 161 24.25 2.52 6.42
C GLY A 161 24.34 3.86 5.67
N GLY A 162 24.93 3.84 4.48
CA GLY A 162 24.73 4.92 3.51
C GLY A 162 23.27 4.96 3.05
N GLN A 163 22.85 6.09 2.50
CA GLN A 163 21.50 6.27 1.97
C GLN A 163 21.56 6.52 0.46
N VAL A 164 20.62 5.98 -0.29
CA VAL A 164 20.42 6.31 -1.70
C VAL A 164 19.13 7.09 -1.82
N LEU A 165 19.25 8.39 -2.11
CA LEU A 165 18.11 9.25 -2.35
C LEU A 165 17.71 9.15 -3.82
N LEU A 166 16.41 9.00 -4.09
CA LEU A 166 15.86 9.08 -5.43
C LEU A 166 15.52 10.54 -5.75
N LYS A 167 15.98 11.02 -6.89
CA LYS A 167 15.73 12.39 -7.39
C LYS A 167 14.54 12.49 -8.33
N ARG A 168 13.95 11.36 -8.70
CA ARG A 168 12.73 11.28 -9.52
C ARG A 168 11.53 11.79 -8.74
N GLU A 169 10.79 12.72 -9.32
CA GLU A 169 9.53 13.23 -8.78
C GLU A 169 8.33 12.36 -9.23
N GLY A 170 7.19 12.54 -8.58
CA GLY A 170 5.95 11.82 -8.88
C GLY A 170 5.80 10.46 -8.18
N LYS A 171 4.56 9.99 -8.09
CA LYS A 171 4.22 8.67 -7.54
C LYS A 171 4.38 7.58 -8.60
N ALA A 172 4.70 6.38 -8.13
CA ALA A 172 4.60 5.14 -8.90
C ALA A 172 3.21 4.52 -8.71
#